data_AF-A0A3S0Z0Y6-F1
#
_entry.id   AF-A0A3S0Z0Y6-F1
#
_cell.length_a   1.000
_cell.length_b   1.000
_cell.length_c   1.000
_cell.angle_alpha   90.00
_cell.angle_beta   90.00
_cell.angle_gamma   90.00
#
_symmetry.space_group_name_H-M   'P 1'
#
loop_
_entity.id
_entity.type
_entity.pdbx_description
1 polymer ?
#
loop_
_entity_poly.entity_id
_entity_poly.type
_entity_poly.pdbx_seq_one_letter_code
_entity_poly.pdbx_strand_id
1 'polypeptide(L)' 'ANDAAVIAGDLSGIGAEDSAAPITGTATTTDVDNDDNVFQPASGVGAMGYGTYSVDAGGAWSYLIDDA' A
#
# COMPACT_ATOMS: atom_id res chain seq x y z
N ALA A 1 21.58 3.21 -17.94
CA ALA A 1 20.28 3.87 -18.16
C ALA A 1 19.51 3.72 -16.85
N ASN A 2 18.43 4.46 -16.62
CA ASN A 2 17.62 4.21 -15.43
C ASN A 2 16.43 3.33 -15.81
N ASP A 3 16.28 2.21 -15.14
CA ASP A 3 15.16 1.30 -15.20
C ASP A 3 14.13 1.65 -14.12
N ALA A 4 12.87 1.29 -14.36
CA ALA A 4 11.82 1.54 -13.39
C ALA A 4 11.81 0.43 -12.34
N ALA A 5 11.64 0.82 -11.07
CA ALA A 5 11.35 -0.13 -10.01
C ALA A 5 10.11 -0.99 -10.34
N VAL A 6 10.19 -2.27 -9.99
CA VAL A 6 9.11 -3.24 -10.14
C VAL A 6 8.47 -3.48 -8.78
N ILE A 7 7.15 -3.24 -8.69
CA ILE A 7 6.36 -3.45 -7.47
C ILE A 7 5.60 -4.79 -7.56
N ALA A 8 5.68 -5.61 -6.50
CA ALA A 8 5.05 -6.93 -6.40
C ALA A 8 4.55 -7.20 -4.96
N GLY A 9 4.28 -8.47 -4.62
CA GLY A 9 3.75 -8.86 -3.31
C GLY A 9 2.23 -8.79 -3.24
N ASP A 10 1.71 -8.48 -2.05
CA ASP A 10 0.27 -8.30 -1.86
C ASP A 10 -0.10 -6.89 -2.29
N LEU A 11 -0.82 -6.76 -3.40
CA LEU A 11 -1.23 -5.46 -3.98
C LEU A 11 -2.75 -5.24 -3.92
N SER A 12 -3.46 -6.18 -3.30
CA SER A 12 -4.91 -6.12 -3.15
C SER A 12 -5.33 -6.86 -1.90
N GLY A 13 -6.43 -6.44 -1.30
CA GLY A 13 -7.13 -7.19 -0.26
C GLY A 13 -8.63 -6.95 -0.36
N ILE A 14 -9.40 -7.80 0.31
CA ILE A 14 -10.85 -7.71 0.37
C ILE A 14 -11.23 -7.47 1.83
N GLY A 15 -12.11 -6.51 2.06
CA GLY A 15 -12.71 -6.22 3.36
C GLY A 15 -14.22 -6.15 3.24
N ALA A 16 -14.87 -6.13 4.40
CA ALA A 16 -16.29 -5.85 4.52
C ALA A 16 -16.46 -4.49 5.20
N GLU A 17 -17.50 -3.76 4.81
CA GLU A 17 -18.04 -2.65 5.60
C GLU A 17 -18.39 -3.13 7.03
N ASP A 18 -18.44 -2.20 7.97
CA ASP A 18 -18.78 -2.41 9.38
C ASP A 18 -17.82 -3.33 10.18
N SER A 19 -16.76 -3.84 9.55
CA SER A 19 -15.80 -4.74 10.19
C SER A 19 -14.89 -4.03 11.19
N ALA A 20 -14.67 -2.71 11.01
CA ALA A 20 -13.65 -1.88 11.67
C ALA A 20 -12.19 -2.41 11.56
N ALA A 21 -11.98 -3.61 11.00
CA ALA A 21 -10.68 -4.19 10.78
C ALA A 21 -10.05 -3.63 9.50
N PRO A 22 -8.79 -3.16 9.57
CA PRO A 22 -8.08 -2.72 8.38
C PRO A 22 -7.75 -3.92 7.48
N ILE A 23 -7.90 -3.71 6.17
CA ILE A 23 -7.32 -4.57 5.15
C ILE A 23 -5.82 -4.30 5.16
N THR A 24 -4.99 -5.35 5.16
CA THR A 24 -3.53 -5.20 5.22
C THR A 24 -2.84 -6.07 4.18
N GLY A 25 -1.61 -5.70 3.84
CA GLY A 25 -0.73 -6.49 3.00
C GLY A 25 0.68 -5.92 3.00
N THR A 26 1.57 -6.55 2.24
CA THR A 26 2.95 -6.08 2.07
C THR A 26 3.32 -6.07 0.60
N ALA A 27 3.58 -4.87 0.07
CA ALA A 27 4.16 -4.67 -1.23
C ALA A 27 5.69 -4.86 -1.16
N THR A 28 6.27 -5.40 -2.22
CA THR A 28 7.72 -5.51 -2.39
C THR A 28 8.17 -4.69 -3.58
N THR A 29 9.43 -4.26 -3.58
CA THR A 29 10.02 -3.52 -4.70
C THR A 29 11.39 -4.08 -5.05
N THR A 30 11.70 -4.11 -6.34
CA THR A 30 13.02 -4.43 -6.86
C THR A 30 13.39 -3.44 -7.95
N ASP A 31 14.61 -2.92 -7.91
CA ASP A 31 15.15 -2.02 -8.93
C ASP A 31 16.59 -2.46 -9.27
N VAL A 32 16.94 -2.52 -10.55
CA VAL A 32 18.27 -2.95 -11.00
C VAL A 32 19.33 -1.86 -10.81
N ASP A 33 18.89 -0.60 -10.68
CA ASP A 33 19.77 0.56 -10.52
C ASP A 33 19.78 1.10 -9.07
N ASN A 34 18.87 0.62 -8.19
CA ASN A 34 18.74 1.10 -6.81
C ASN A 34 18.72 -0.05 -5.78
N ASP A 35 19.79 -0.16 -5.00
CA ASP A 35 19.98 -1.24 -4.03
C ASP A 35 19.05 -1.13 -2.80
N ASP A 36 18.61 0.08 -2.45
CA ASP A 36 17.86 0.32 -1.20
C ASP A 36 16.47 -0.30 -1.22
N ASN A 37 15.84 -0.43 -2.41
CA ASN A 37 14.53 -1.09 -2.58
C ASN A 37 13.47 -0.67 -1.53
N VAL A 38 13.32 0.65 -1.34
CA VAL A 38 12.40 1.24 -0.35
C VAL A 38 11.20 1.92 -1.01
N PHE A 39 10.09 1.96 -0.27
CA PHE A 39 8.92 2.79 -0.62
C PHE A 39 9.05 4.18 -0.02
N GLN A 40 8.42 5.17 -0.67
CA GLN A 40 8.16 6.46 -0.02
C GLN A 40 6.91 6.33 0.84
N PRO A 41 6.98 6.56 2.17
CA PRO A 41 5.81 6.49 3.02
C PRO A 41 4.72 7.45 2.55
N ALA A 42 3.49 6.96 2.51
CA ALA A 42 2.35 7.76 2.08
C ALA A 42 1.09 7.36 2.86
N SER A 43 0.18 8.32 3.02
CA SER A 43 -1.14 8.07 3.57
C SER A 43 -2.13 9.09 3.04
N GLY A 44 -3.42 8.75 3.10
CA GLY A 44 -4.46 9.66 2.66
C GLY A 44 -5.83 9.01 2.57
N VAL A 45 -6.76 9.76 1.97
CA VAL A 45 -8.10 9.26 1.64
C VAL A 45 -8.00 8.37 0.41
N GLY A 46 -8.63 7.21 0.49
CA GLY A 46 -8.72 6.25 -0.60
C GLY A 46 -9.50 6.79 -1.80
N ALA A 47 -9.44 6.05 -2.90
CA ALA A 47 -10.23 6.39 -4.08
C ALA A 47 -11.72 6.55 -3.72
N MET A 48 -12.36 7.57 -4.28
CA MET A 48 -13.78 7.89 -4.08
C MET A 48 -14.20 8.21 -2.62
N GLY A 49 -13.26 8.31 -1.68
CA GLY A 49 -13.57 8.67 -0.30
C GLY A 49 -14.04 7.52 0.60
N TYR A 50 -13.98 6.27 0.15
CA TYR A 50 -14.52 5.11 0.89
C TYR A 50 -13.70 4.64 2.09
N GLY A 51 -12.65 5.37 2.46
CA GLY A 51 -11.72 4.93 3.48
C GLY A 51 -10.42 5.71 3.45
N THR A 52 -9.47 5.25 4.26
CA THR A 52 -8.11 5.80 4.35
C THR A 52 -7.07 4.73 4.12
N TYR A 53 -5.94 5.11 3.55
CA TYR A 53 -4.81 4.20 3.32
C TYR A 53 -3.54 4.72 3.98
N SER A 54 -2.63 3.79 4.26
CA SER A 54 -1.22 4.08 4.57
C SER A 54 -0.31 3.04 3.94
N VAL A 55 0.92 3.44 3.63
CA VAL A 55 2.04 2.58 3.25
C VAL A 55 3.30 3.11 3.92
N ASP A 56 4.12 2.22 4.49
CA ASP A 56 5.41 2.57 5.09
C ASP A 56 6.58 2.33 4.13
N ALA A 57 7.80 2.66 4.57
CA ALA A 57 9.00 2.51 3.75
C ALA A 57 9.35 1.04 3.44
N GLY A 58 8.86 0.09 4.25
CA GLY A 58 9.02 -1.34 4.05
C GLY A 58 7.95 -1.95 3.15
N GLY A 59 7.00 -1.15 2.65
CA GLY A 59 5.90 -1.61 1.80
C GLY A 59 4.75 -2.23 2.57
N ALA A 60 4.75 -2.21 3.90
CA ALA A 60 3.58 -2.62 4.67
C ALA A 60 2.50 -1.56 4.47
N TRP A 61 1.31 -1.99 4.04
CA TRP A 61 0.19 -1.11 3.77
C TRP A 61 -1.05 -1.53 4.52
N SER A 62 -1.92 -0.55 4.79
CA SER A 62 -3.24 -0.76 5.35
C SER A 62 -4.29 0.09 4.64
N TYR A 63 -5.52 -0.41 4.58
CA TYR A 63 -6.70 0.32 4.14
C TYR A 63 -7.82 0.12 5.16
N LEU A 64 -8.33 1.23 5.71
CA LEU A 64 -9.48 1.23 6.62
C LEU A 64 -10.68 1.79 5.88
N ILE A 65 -11.72 0.97 5.70
CA ILE A 65 -13.00 1.38 5.12
C ILE A 65 -13.67 2.36 6.09
N ASP A 66 -14.16 3.48 5.56
CA ASP A 66 -14.97 4.44 6.32
C ASP A 66 -16.40 3.91 6.44
N ASP A 67 -16.97 3.99 7.64
CA ASP A 67 -18.28 3.43 8.03
C ASP A 67 -19.33 4.54 8.26
N ALA A 68 -19.11 5.71 7.63
CA ALA A 68 -19.92 6.91 7.82
C ALA A 68 -20.97 7.14 6.72
#